data_AF-A0A952A4U5-F1
#
_entry.id   AF-A0A952A4U5-F1
#
_cell.length_a   1.000
_cell.length_b   1.000
_cell.length_c   1.000
_cell.angle_alpha   90.00
_cell.angle_beta   90.00
_cell.angle_gamma   90.00
#
_symmetry.space_group_name_H-M   'P 1'
#
loop_
_entity.id
_entity.type
_entity.pdbx_description
1 polymer ?
#
loop_
_entity_poly.entity_id
_entity_poly.type
_entity_poly.pdbx_seq_one_letter_code
_entity_poly.pdbx_strand_id
1 'polypeptide(L)'
;MKTYYRPTGFVDAPFGYDGQTQRLAGGLTWFSAVEVIERGGGRRVSQRLVPVSGVDTTHPLWARLTAPRAPIQLGERTVRFSEPSVMAILNRTPDSFSDGSRHASDDEAAAAAVAMAAEGAAIIDVGGESTRPGAAEVWEQDEIARVAPVIERLAKAGIAVSIDSRKSAVMADALARGAGMVND
;
A
#
# COMPACT_ATOMS: atom_id res chain seq x y z
N MET A 1 -19.25 -23.73 -5.74
CA MET A 1 -18.69 -23.07 -6.94
C MET A 1 -18.34 -21.64 -6.56
N LYS A 2 -17.25 -21.07 -7.06
CA LYS A 2 -16.82 -19.70 -6.75
C LYS A 2 -16.69 -18.89 -8.03
N THR A 3 -17.35 -17.74 -8.08
CA THR A 3 -17.32 -16.82 -9.21
C THR A 3 -16.29 -15.72 -8.96
N TYR A 4 -15.59 -15.32 -10.01
CA TYR A 4 -14.61 -14.24 -10.02
C TYR A 4 -14.89 -13.32 -11.19
N TYR A 5 -14.73 -12.02 -10.96
CA TYR A 5 -14.81 -11.00 -11.99
C TYR A 5 -13.39 -10.45 -12.18
N ARG A 6 -12.84 -10.57 -13.38
CA ARG A 6 -11.55 -9.96 -13.74
C ARG A 6 -11.80 -8.88 -14.79
N PRO A 7 -11.55 -7.59 -14.49
CA PRO A 7 -11.65 -6.53 -15.49
C PRO A 7 -10.65 -6.76 -16.62
N THR A 8 -11.05 -6.44 -17.84
CA THR A 8 -10.22 -6.56 -19.06
C THR A 8 -10.69 -5.59 -20.14
N GLY A 9 -9.98 -5.52 -21.26
CA GLY A 9 -10.25 -4.53 -22.30
C GLY A 9 -10.10 -3.13 -21.74
N PHE A 10 -8.94 -2.85 -21.15
CA PHE A 10 -8.64 -1.54 -20.57
C PHE A 10 -8.61 -0.46 -21.66
N VAL A 11 -9.13 0.71 -21.31
CA VAL A 11 -9.32 1.84 -22.24
C VAL A 11 -8.64 3.07 -21.63
N ASP A 12 -7.75 3.70 -22.39
CA ASP A 12 -7.04 4.92 -21.94
C ASP A 12 -7.95 6.15 -21.98
N ALA A 13 -8.95 6.12 -22.87
CA ALA A 13 -9.78 7.24 -23.27
C ALA A 13 -11.26 6.80 -23.32
N PRO A 14 -12.05 6.98 -22.24
CA PRO A 14 -13.45 6.53 -22.21
C PRO A 14 -14.42 7.44 -22.98
N PHE A 15 -13.94 8.56 -23.55
CA PHE A 15 -14.78 9.52 -24.25
C PHE A 15 -15.47 8.89 -25.46
N GLY A 16 -16.80 9.07 -25.56
CA GLY A 16 -17.62 8.46 -26.62
C GLY A 16 -18.05 7.01 -26.37
N TYR A 17 -17.69 6.42 -25.21
CA TYR A 17 -18.05 5.05 -24.83
C TYR A 17 -19.03 5.01 -23.64
N ASP A 18 -19.99 5.94 -23.61
CA ASP A 18 -20.99 6.03 -22.54
C ASP A 18 -21.76 4.72 -22.38
N GLY A 19 -21.81 4.21 -21.14
CA GLY A 19 -22.45 2.93 -20.81
C GLY A 19 -21.69 1.67 -21.28
N GLN A 20 -20.57 1.83 -22.00
CA GLN A 20 -19.76 0.71 -22.51
C GLN A 20 -18.45 0.51 -21.73
N THR A 21 -18.08 1.47 -20.88
CA THR A 21 -16.90 1.39 -20.03
C THR A 21 -17.26 1.65 -18.58
N GLN A 22 -16.41 1.18 -17.67
CA GLN A 22 -16.54 1.45 -16.25
C GLN A 22 -15.18 1.73 -15.60
N ARG A 23 -15.20 2.60 -14.59
CA ARG A 23 -14.03 2.96 -13.80
C ARG A 23 -13.70 1.84 -12.80
N LEU A 24 -12.43 1.43 -12.77
CA LEU A 24 -11.95 0.43 -11.82
C LEU A 24 -11.79 1.05 -10.43
N ALA A 25 -12.58 0.59 -9.47
CA ALA A 25 -12.51 0.98 -8.06
C ALA A 25 -12.46 2.51 -7.81
N GLY A 26 -13.10 3.30 -8.68
CA GLY A 26 -13.05 4.77 -8.63
C GLY A 26 -11.66 5.40 -8.88
N GLY A 27 -10.73 4.66 -9.49
CA GLY A 27 -9.36 5.09 -9.83
C GLY A 27 -9.18 5.44 -11.32
N LEU A 28 -8.00 5.83 -11.75
CA LEU A 28 -7.77 6.40 -13.11
C LEU A 28 -7.99 5.42 -14.28
N THR A 29 -8.14 4.11 -14.01
CA THR A 29 -8.22 3.07 -15.03
C THR A 29 -9.67 2.77 -15.43
N TRP A 30 -9.92 2.64 -16.73
CA TRP A 30 -11.22 2.24 -17.30
C TRP A 30 -11.13 0.89 -17.99
N PHE A 31 -12.21 0.11 -17.95
CA PHE A 31 -12.31 -1.19 -18.62
C PHE A 31 -13.65 -1.33 -19.35
N SER A 32 -13.67 -2.11 -20.44
CA SER A 32 -14.84 -2.31 -21.31
C SER A 32 -15.46 -3.69 -21.19
N ALA A 33 -14.78 -4.64 -20.54
CA ALA A 33 -15.30 -5.99 -20.32
C ALA A 33 -14.82 -6.62 -19.01
N VAL A 34 -15.52 -7.65 -18.58
CA VAL A 34 -15.17 -8.49 -17.43
C VAL A 34 -15.11 -9.94 -17.88
N GLU A 35 -14.02 -10.63 -17.54
CA GLU A 35 -14.03 -12.09 -17.55
C GLU A 35 -14.76 -12.61 -16.31
N VAL A 36 -15.89 -13.26 -16.53
CA VAL A 36 -16.62 -13.99 -15.49
C VAL A 36 -16.08 -15.41 -15.46
N ILE A 37 -15.39 -15.75 -14.37
CA ILE A 37 -14.69 -17.03 -14.20
C ILE A 37 -15.38 -17.81 -13.09
N GLU A 38 -15.79 -19.04 -13.37
CA GLU A 38 -16.34 -19.94 -12.35
C GLU A 38 -15.34 -21.04 -12.03
N ARG A 39 -15.12 -21.29 -10.74
CA ARG A 39 -14.25 -22.36 -10.23
C ARG A 39 -15.02 -23.35 -9.35
N GLY A 40 -14.69 -24.63 -9.48
CA GLY A 40 -15.24 -25.74 -8.70
C GLY A 40 -14.17 -26.81 -8.52
N GLY A 41 -14.04 -27.37 -7.31
CA GLY A 41 -13.00 -28.37 -7.01
C GLY A 41 -11.56 -27.88 -7.29
N GLY A 42 -11.28 -26.59 -7.08
CA GLY A 42 -9.97 -25.97 -7.35
C GLY A 42 -9.67 -25.68 -8.83
N ARG A 43 -10.49 -26.17 -9.76
CA ARG A 43 -10.31 -25.98 -11.21
C ARG A 43 -11.26 -24.93 -11.75
N ARG A 44 -10.84 -24.27 -12.83
CA ARG A 44 -11.71 -23.40 -13.64
C ARG A 44 -12.70 -24.27 -14.41
N VAL A 45 -13.98 -24.03 -14.18
CA VAL A 45 -15.10 -24.77 -14.78
C VAL A 45 -15.66 -24.01 -15.98
N SER A 46 -15.68 -22.68 -15.91
CA SER A 46 -16.10 -21.84 -17.03
C SER A 46 -15.34 -20.50 -17.04
N GLN A 47 -15.29 -19.87 -18.21
CA GLN A 47 -14.81 -18.51 -18.40
C GLN A 47 -15.56 -17.88 -19.56
N ARG A 48 -16.18 -16.72 -19.33
CA ARG A 48 -16.90 -15.97 -20.35
C ARG A 48 -16.46 -14.52 -20.31
N LEU A 49 -16.26 -13.93 -21.48
CA LEU A 49 -16.06 -12.50 -21.61
C LEU A 49 -17.42 -11.82 -21.69
N VAL A 50 -17.68 -10.86 -20.82
CA VAL A 50 -18.94 -10.11 -20.75
C VAL A 50 -18.61 -8.63 -20.91
N PRO A 51 -19.16 -7.91 -21.90
CA PRO A 51 -18.98 -6.47 -22.01
C PRO A 51 -19.62 -5.76 -20.81
N VAL A 52 -19.10 -4.59 -20.42
CA VAL A 52 -19.66 -3.80 -19.30
C VAL A 52 -21.14 -3.52 -19.49
N SER A 53 -21.57 -3.24 -20.72
CA SER A 53 -23.00 -3.01 -21.05
C SER A 53 -23.91 -4.22 -20.81
N GLY A 54 -23.35 -5.42 -20.68
CA GLY A 54 -24.09 -6.68 -20.46
C GLY A 54 -23.82 -7.34 -19.11
N VAL A 55 -23.10 -6.67 -18.20
CA VAL A 55 -22.80 -7.23 -16.88
C VAL A 55 -24.01 -7.08 -15.94
N ASP A 56 -24.22 -8.06 -15.08
CA ASP A 56 -25.16 -7.93 -13.96
C ASP A 56 -24.56 -7.00 -12.89
N THR A 57 -25.01 -5.75 -12.88
CA THR A 57 -24.54 -4.72 -11.96
C THR A 57 -25.07 -4.90 -10.53
N THR A 58 -26.07 -5.76 -10.34
CA THR A 58 -26.62 -6.08 -9.01
C THR A 58 -25.77 -7.13 -8.28
N HIS A 59 -24.92 -7.86 -9.00
CA HIS A 59 -24.05 -8.86 -8.42
C HIS A 59 -23.01 -8.22 -7.46
N PRO A 60 -22.79 -8.74 -6.23
CA PRO A 60 -21.89 -8.10 -5.25
C PRO A 60 -20.44 -7.92 -5.71
N LEU A 61 -19.96 -8.78 -6.61
CA LEU A 61 -18.62 -8.63 -7.20
C LEU A 61 -18.49 -7.38 -8.07
N TRP A 62 -19.58 -6.93 -8.71
CA TRP A 62 -19.57 -5.69 -9.49
C TRP A 62 -19.29 -4.48 -8.60
N ALA A 63 -20.01 -4.37 -7.48
CA ALA A 63 -19.76 -3.32 -6.50
C ALA A 63 -18.32 -3.38 -5.95
N ARG A 64 -17.82 -4.58 -5.60
CA ARG A 64 -16.43 -4.75 -5.12
C ARG A 64 -15.37 -4.35 -6.14
N LEU A 65 -15.68 -4.47 -7.43
CA LEU A 65 -14.79 -4.12 -8.53
C LEU A 65 -14.80 -2.62 -8.82
N THR A 66 -15.95 -1.97 -8.68
CA THR A 66 -16.18 -0.62 -9.24
C THR A 66 -16.34 0.47 -8.19
N ALA A 67 -16.72 0.14 -6.96
CA ALA A 67 -16.88 1.12 -5.89
C ALA A 67 -15.55 1.82 -5.57
N PRO A 68 -15.57 3.16 -5.35
CA PRO A 68 -14.41 3.89 -4.86
C PRO A 68 -13.83 3.24 -3.60
N ARG A 69 -12.51 3.10 -3.55
CA ARG A 69 -11.82 2.66 -2.34
C ARG A 69 -11.86 3.80 -1.31
N ALA A 70 -12.33 3.48 -0.09
CA ALA A 70 -12.33 4.43 1.00
C ALA A 70 -10.89 4.86 1.33
N PRO A 71 -10.65 6.15 1.59
CA PRO A 71 -9.33 6.60 2.03
C PRO A 71 -8.98 5.99 3.39
N ILE A 72 -7.70 5.93 3.70
CA ILE A 72 -7.20 5.56 5.02
C ILE A 72 -6.74 6.82 5.77
N GLN A 73 -7.00 6.85 7.07
CA GLN A 73 -6.51 7.91 7.96
C GLN A 73 -5.26 7.39 8.68
N LEU A 74 -4.14 8.07 8.50
CA LEU A 74 -2.84 7.75 9.10
C LEU A 74 -2.37 8.96 9.91
N GLY A 75 -2.67 8.95 11.21
CA GLY A 75 -2.46 10.12 12.07
C GLY A 75 -3.29 11.31 11.59
N GLU A 76 -2.66 12.45 11.34
CA GLU A 76 -3.31 13.67 10.80
C GLU A 76 -3.52 13.63 9.28
N ARG A 77 -2.84 12.71 8.56
CA ARG A 77 -2.91 12.62 7.09
C ARG A 77 -3.97 11.63 6.61
N THR A 78 -4.70 12.02 5.58
CA THR A 78 -5.61 11.15 4.84
C THR A 78 -4.96 10.72 3.53
N VAL A 79 -4.75 9.41 3.34
CA VAL A 79 -4.26 8.86 2.06
C VAL A 79 -5.44 8.36 1.24
N ARG A 80 -5.56 8.87 0.01
CA ARG A 80 -6.65 8.54 -0.92
C ARG A 80 -6.20 7.45 -1.89
N PHE A 81 -7.12 6.58 -2.27
CA PHE A 81 -6.90 5.52 -3.26
C PHE A 81 -7.57 5.81 -4.61
N SER A 82 -7.89 7.08 -4.88
CA SER A 82 -8.38 7.54 -6.19
C SER A 82 -7.26 7.63 -7.23
N GLU A 83 -6.01 7.63 -6.78
CA GLU A 83 -4.79 7.70 -7.58
C GLU A 83 -3.66 6.91 -6.89
N PRO A 84 -2.60 6.54 -7.63
CA PRO A 84 -1.42 5.92 -7.02
C PRO A 84 -0.80 6.83 -5.97
N SER A 85 -0.58 6.31 -4.77
CA SER A 85 0.16 6.98 -3.70
C SER A 85 1.56 6.37 -3.61
N VAL A 86 2.56 7.23 -3.41
CA VAL A 86 3.95 6.79 -3.21
C VAL A 86 4.21 6.56 -1.73
N MET A 87 4.72 5.38 -1.41
CA MET A 87 5.26 5.04 -0.08
C MET A 87 6.79 5.02 -0.19
N ALA A 88 7.46 5.95 0.49
CA ALA A 88 8.92 6.02 0.48
C ALA A 88 9.50 5.15 1.60
N ILE A 89 10.57 4.42 1.27
CA ILE A 89 11.20 3.46 2.18
C ILE A 89 12.31 4.15 2.96
N LEU A 90 12.25 4.07 4.29
CA LEU A 90 13.29 4.51 5.22
C LEU A 90 13.85 3.31 5.98
N ASN A 91 14.95 2.74 5.46
CA ASN A 91 15.65 1.65 6.12
C ASN A 91 16.60 2.19 7.20
N ARG A 92 16.45 1.65 8.41
CA ARG A 92 17.26 1.94 9.60
C ARG A 92 18.14 0.73 9.95
N THR A 93 18.91 0.24 8.97
CA THR A 93 19.85 -0.88 9.18
C THR A 93 21.30 -0.39 9.14
N PRO A 94 22.20 -0.98 9.95
CA PRO A 94 23.62 -0.60 9.97
C PRO A 94 24.31 -0.62 8.60
N ASP A 95 23.82 -1.46 7.68
CA ASP A 95 24.43 -1.74 6.37
C ASP A 95 23.75 -0.99 5.20
N SER A 96 22.77 -0.11 5.46
CA SER A 96 21.95 0.51 4.41
C SER A 96 22.49 1.81 3.81
N PHE A 97 23.58 2.37 4.34
CA PHE A 97 24.20 3.59 3.82
C PHE A 97 25.64 3.30 3.36
N SER A 98 25.79 2.92 2.10
CA SER A 98 27.09 2.59 1.48
C SER A 98 28.00 3.81 1.20
N ASP A 99 27.57 5.03 1.55
CA ASP A 99 28.32 6.27 1.29
C ASP A 99 29.07 6.80 2.54
N GLY A 100 29.53 5.92 3.41
CA GLY A 100 30.49 6.27 4.47
C GLY A 100 29.93 7.04 5.68
N SER A 101 28.62 7.29 5.76
CA SER A 101 27.99 7.80 6.99
C SER A 101 27.73 6.67 7.97
N ARG A 102 28.78 6.29 8.70
CA ARG A 102 28.67 5.48 9.92
C ARG A 102 27.64 6.13 10.85
N HIS A 103 26.48 5.50 11.00
CA HIS A 103 25.39 5.90 11.91
C HIS A 103 24.79 7.27 11.56
N ALA A 104 23.88 7.30 10.57
CA ALA A 104 22.97 8.41 10.48
C ALA A 104 22.20 8.52 11.81
N SER A 105 22.39 9.63 12.51
CA SER A 105 21.68 9.89 13.77
C SER A 105 20.16 9.81 13.55
N ASP A 106 19.39 9.63 14.62
CA ASP A 106 17.92 9.69 14.53
C ASP A 106 17.44 11.01 13.92
N ASP A 107 18.22 12.08 14.08
CA ASP A 107 17.98 13.38 13.45
C ASP A 107 18.13 13.32 11.93
N GLU A 108 19.19 12.69 11.43
CA GLU A 108 19.43 12.55 9.99
C GLU A 108 18.38 11.67 9.32
N ALA A 109 18.01 10.55 9.95
CA ALA A 109 16.97 9.67 9.42
C ALA A 109 15.60 10.38 9.38
N ALA A 110 15.24 11.12 10.43
CA ALA A 110 14.03 11.91 10.46
C ALA A 110 14.06 13.02 9.39
N ALA A 111 15.18 13.73 9.24
CA ALA A 111 15.33 14.77 8.22
C ALA A 111 15.20 14.22 6.79
N ALA A 112 15.79 13.05 6.51
CA ALA A 112 15.64 12.38 5.22
C ALA A 112 14.17 12.00 4.94
N ALA A 113 13.46 11.45 5.92
CA ALA A 113 12.04 11.13 5.78
C ALA A 113 11.15 12.36 5.60
N VAL A 114 11.47 13.48 6.27
CA VAL A 114 10.79 14.77 6.03
C VAL A 114 11.03 15.26 4.60
N ALA A 115 12.26 15.12 4.08
CA ALA A 115 12.56 15.46 2.69
C ALA A 115 11.78 14.58 1.69
N MET A 116 11.73 13.27 1.91
CA MET A 116 10.92 12.34 1.09
C MET A 116 9.44 12.76 1.07
N ALA A 117 8.89 13.13 2.24
CA ALA A 117 7.52 13.63 2.32
C ALA A 117 7.33 14.96 1.56
N ALA A 118 8.32 15.86 1.60
CA ALA A 118 8.30 17.11 0.85
C ALA A 118 8.41 16.90 -0.67
N GLU A 119 9.09 15.83 -1.11
CA GLU A 119 9.18 15.41 -2.52
C GLU A 119 7.89 14.72 -3.04
N GLY A 120 6.92 14.46 -2.16
CA GLY A 120 5.61 13.94 -2.53
C GLY A 120 5.31 12.52 -2.07
N ALA A 121 6.15 11.91 -1.22
CA ALA A 121 5.80 10.66 -0.58
C ALA A 121 4.55 10.86 0.30
N ALA A 122 3.51 10.06 0.03
CA ALA A 122 2.26 10.08 0.79
C ALA A 122 2.41 9.38 2.14
N ILE A 123 3.30 8.37 2.20
CA ILE A 123 3.58 7.54 3.38
C ILE A 123 5.09 7.33 3.48
N ILE A 124 5.63 7.35 4.69
CA ILE A 124 7.00 6.89 4.98
C ILE A 124 6.91 5.52 5.66
N ASP A 125 7.57 4.52 5.08
CA ASP A 125 7.67 3.16 5.59
C ASP A 125 9.00 2.97 6.31
N VAL A 126 8.96 2.79 7.62
CA VAL A 126 10.16 2.74 8.47
C VAL A 126 10.45 1.29 8.81
N GLY A 127 11.62 0.78 8.39
CA GLY A 127 12.06 -0.59 8.68
C GLY A 127 13.36 -0.62 9.48
N GLY A 128 13.40 -1.36 10.60
CA GLY A 128 14.59 -1.47 11.46
C GLY A 128 15.42 -2.74 11.26
N GLU A 129 14.89 -3.69 10.49
CA GLU A 129 15.48 -4.99 10.16
C GLU A 129 15.70 -5.10 8.65
N SER A 130 16.83 -5.70 8.24
CA SER A 130 17.09 -5.97 6.82
C SER A 130 16.35 -7.22 6.39
N THR A 131 15.53 -7.13 5.34
CA THR A 131 14.85 -8.28 4.72
C THR A 131 15.68 -8.94 3.61
N ARG A 132 16.94 -8.52 3.42
CA ARG A 132 17.84 -9.11 2.40
C ARG A 132 18.18 -10.56 2.73
N PRO A 133 18.32 -11.46 1.73
CA PRO A 133 18.72 -12.84 1.96
C PRO A 133 20.04 -12.94 2.74
N GLY A 134 20.03 -13.69 3.85
CA GLY A 134 21.21 -13.89 4.70
C GLY A 134 21.48 -12.81 5.74
N ALA A 135 20.61 -11.79 5.88
CA ALA A 135 20.69 -10.85 6.99
C ALA A 135 20.49 -11.56 8.33
N ALA A 136 21.26 -11.16 9.34
CA ALA A 136 21.07 -11.65 10.70
C ALA A 136 19.74 -11.11 11.26
N GLU A 137 19.01 -11.98 11.94
CA GLU A 137 17.81 -11.60 12.67
C GLU A 137 18.18 -10.61 13.79
N VAL A 138 17.45 -9.51 13.85
CA VAL A 138 17.64 -8.45 14.85
C VAL A 138 16.75 -8.76 16.05
N TRP A 139 17.24 -8.60 17.28
CA TRP A 139 16.38 -8.74 18.44
C TRP A 139 15.30 -7.65 18.46
N GLU A 140 14.08 -7.96 18.89
CA GLU A 140 12.94 -7.04 18.78
C GLU A 140 13.18 -5.68 19.46
N GLN A 141 13.87 -5.62 20.60
CA GLN A 141 14.13 -4.34 21.27
C GLN A 141 15.22 -3.53 20.57
N ASP A 142 16.17 -4.20 19.90
CA ASP A 142 17.17 -3.50 19.08
C ASP A 142 16.49 -2.86 17.86
N GLU A 143 15.52 -3.54 17.28
CA GLU A 143 14.69 -2.99 16.20
C GLU A 143 13.83 -1.83 16.69
N ILE A 144 13.14 -1.98 17.82
CA ILE A 144 12.38 -0.91 18.48
C ILE A 144 13.28 0.31 18.73
N ALA A 145 14.46 0.12 19.32
CA ALA A 145 15.40 1.21 19.60
C ALA A 145 15.84 1.95 18.33
N ARG A 146 15.85 1.29 17.17
CA ARG A 146 16.20 1.90 15.88
C ARG A 146 15.06 2.70 15.27
N VAL A 147 13.81 2.23 15.38
CA VAL A 147 12.66 2.80 14.65
C VAL A 147 11.86 3.79 15.50
N ALA A 148 11.73 3.53 16.80
CA ALA A 148 10.88 4.29 17.71
C ALA A 148 11.15 5.81 17.71
N PRO A 149 12.41 6.28 17.81
CA PRO A 149 12.70 7.73 17.84
C PRO A 149 12.28 8.42 16.53
N VAL A 150 12.46 7.74 15.40
CA VAL A 150 12.12 8.27 14.08
C VAL A 150 10.61 8.32 13.89
N ILE A 151 9.90 7.24 14.22
CA ILE A 151 8.43 7.16 14.14
C ILE A 151 7.78 8.28 14.95
N GLU A 152 8.21 8.46 16.20
CA GLU A 152 7.63 9.47 17.08
C GLU A 152 7.81 10.90 16.52
N ARG A 153 8.97 11.20 15.93
CA ARG A 153 9.24 12.51 15.33
C ARG A 153 8.41 12.74 14.07
N LEU A 154 8.32 11.75 13.19
CA LEU A 154 7.54 11.85 11.96
C LEU A 154 6.05 11.99 12.26
N ALA A 155 5.54 11.22 13.23
CA ALA A 155 4.16 11.34 13.70
C ALA A 155 3.86 12.74 14.26
N LYS A 156 4.75 13.30 15.09
CA LYS A 156 4.65 14.68 15.59
C LYS A 156 4.72 15.75 14.49
N ALA A 157 5.38 15.45 13.38
CA ALA A 157 5.43 16.30 12.19
C ALA A 157 4.20 16.13 11.27
N GLY A 158 3.19 15.35 11.68
CA GLY A 158 1.98 15.09 10.89
C GLY A 158 2.22 14.21 9.66
N ILE A 159 3.35 13.50 9.59
CA ILE A 159 3.68 12.59 8.49
C ILE A 159 2.94 11.26 8.68
N ALA A 160 2.40 10.71 7.59
CA ALA A 160 1.81 9.38 7.61
C ALA A 160 2.93 8.33 7.68
N VAL A 161 2.96 7.56 8.76
CA VAL A 161 4.01 6.58 9.03
C VAL A 161 3.46 5.16 8.98
N SER A 162 4.19 4.30 8.29
CA SER A 162 4.05 2.85 8.29
C SER A 162 5.26 2.23 8.99
N ILE A 163 5.06 1.12 9.70
CA ILE A 163 6.13 0.29 10.25
C ILE A 163 6.27 -0.97 9.40
N ASP A 164 7.45 -1.17 8.82
CA ASP A 164 7.84 -2.41 8.13
C ASP A 164 8.47 -3.36 9.15
N SER A 165 7.68 -4.31 9.63
CA SER A 165 8.16 -5.31 10.57
C SER A 165 7.24 -6.52 10.60
N ARG A 166 7.83 -7.70 10.82
CA ARG A 166 7.14 -8.98 11.05
C ARG A 166 6.95 -9.33 12.53
N LYS A 167 7.43 -8.47 13.44
CA LYS A 167 7.47 -8.74 14.89
C LYS A 167 6.36 -7.97 15.58
N SER A 168 5.42 -8.70 16.19
CA SER A 168 4.26 -8.11 16.86
C SER A 168 4.62 -7.09 17.94
N ALA A 169 5.72 -7.30 18.67
CA ALA A 169 6.21 -6.34 19.67
C ALA A 169 6.65 -5.00 19.05
N VAL A 170 7.34 -5.05 17.91
CA VAL A 170 7.77 -3.86 17.15
C VAL A 170 6.56 -3.13 16.58
N MET A 171 5.61 -3.87 15.97
CA MET A 171 4.37 -3.31 15.45
C MET A 171 3.58 -2.58 16.54
N ALA A 172 3.43 -3.21 17.72
CA ALA A 172 2.67 -2.64 18.83
C ALA A 172 3.32 -1.36 19.39
N ASP A 173 4.65 -1.34 19.57
CA ASP A 173 5.36 -0.13 20.02
C ASP A 173 5.28 0.99 18.98
N ALA A 174 5.45 0.68 17.69
CA ALA A 174 5.33 1.65 16.61
C ALA A 174 3.94 2.31 16.54
N LEU A 175 2.87 1.51 16.63
CA LEU A 175 1.49 2.03 16.67
C LEU A 175 1.27 2.94 17.90
N ALA A 176 1.78 2.55 19.07
CA ALA A 176 1.68 3.36 20.28
C ALA A 176 2.41 4.73 20.16
N ARG A 177 3.40 4.82 19.27
CA ARG A 177 4.19 6.04 19.00
C ARG A 177 3.66 6.87 17.83
N GLY A 178 2.57 6.45 17.20
CA GLY A 178 1.89 7.22 16.17
C GLY A 178 2.10 6.72 14.74
N ALA A 179 2.70 5.54 14.52
CA ALA A 179 2.53 4.85 13.25
C ALA A 179 1.03 4.59 13.00
N GLY A 180 0.57 4.81 11.77
CA GLY A 180 -0.83 4.62 11.38
C GLY A 180 -1.09 3.29 10.66
N MET A 181 -0.04 2.58 10.27
CA MET A 181 -0.12 1.38 9.45
C MET A 181 1.01 0.41 9.79
N VAL A 182 0.71 -0.89 9.66
CA VAL A 182 1.68 -1.99 9.70
C VAL A 182 1.82 -2.54 8.28
N ASN A 183 3.07 -2.70 7.84
CA ASN A 183 3.48 -3.41 6.64
C ASN A 183 4.23 -4.68 7.09
N ASP A 184 3.65 -5.85 6.83
CA ASP A 184 4.15 -7.19 7.21
C ASP A 184 4.24 -8.07 5.97
#